data_AF-A0A0F0CBL1-F1
#
_entry.id   AF-A0A0F0CBL1-F1
#
_cell.length_a   1.000
_cell.length_b   1.000
_cell.length_c   1.000
_cell.angle_alpha   90.00
_cell.angle_beta   90.00
_cell.angle_gamma   90.00
#
_symmetry.space_group_name_H-M   'P 1'
#
loop_
_entity.id
_entity.type
_entity.pdbx_description
1 polymer ?
#
loop_
_entity_poly.entity_id
_entity_poly.type
_entity_poly.pdbx_seq_one_letter_code
_entity_poly.pdbx_strand_id
1 'polypeptide(L)'
;MKKRWRVAAVIACVAILSYCADNRPNLTLSEKPVIYLYPEQMQEITVKLDYNGRLTDTIPAYKNGWKVTAWPDGRLRNQSDGQEYPYLFWEGEDRTKYDMSKGFVIPGNETETFLRKKLALMGLIPKEYEEFIQYWMPRMKKNPYNLITFQTDAYEVTAGLSISPQPDSLLRVFMVYTPLSHPVQVEESVTVPFERKGFTVVEWGGKEILGQ
;
A
#
# COMPACT_ATOMS: atom_id res chain seq x y z
N MET A 1 16.63 62.85 -36.02
CA MET A 1 17.12 61.48 -36.30
C MET A 1 17.42 60.80 -34.97
N LYS A 2 16.53 59.89 -34.55
CA LYS A 2 16.54 59.21 -33.23
C LYS A 2 17.31 57.89 -33.35
N LYS A 3 18.42 57.72 -32.64
CA LYS A 3 19.14 56.44 -32.57
C LYS A 3 19.02 55.90 -31.14
N ARG A 4 18.04 55.00 -30.97
CA ARG A 4 17.79 54.24 -29.75
C ARG A 4 18.82 53.11 -29.65
N TRP A 5 19.64 53.09 -28.60
CA TRP A 5 20.39 51.89 -28.22
C TRP A 5 19.63 51.18 -27.11
N ARG A 6 19.11 49.99 -27.42
CA ARG A 6 18.51 49.07 -26.47
C ARG A 6 19.64 48.21 -25.90
N VAL A 7 19.99 48.41 -24.64
CA VAL A 7 20.79 47.44 -23.88
C VAL A 7 19.82 46.40 -23.35
N ALA A 8 19.79 45.23 -23.97
CA ALA A 8 19.07 44.07 -23.46
C ALA A 8 19.97 43.40 -22.40
N ALA A 9 19.61 43.54 -21.12
CA ALA A 9 20.24 42.79 -20.05
C ALA A 9 19.63 41.39 -20.00
N VAL A 10 20.47 40.40 -20.29
CA VAL A 10 20.22 38.98 -20.12
C VAL A 10 20.35 38.66 -18.63
N ILE A 11 19.28 38.20 -18.00
CA ILE A 11 19.37 37.48 -16.72
C ILE A 11 18.58 36.18 -16.89
N ALA A 12 19.31 35.15 -17.30
CA ALA A 12 18.87 33.77 -17.22
C ALA A 12 19.15 33.28 -15.80
N CYS A 13 18.15 33.37 -14.91
CA CYS A 13 18.18 32.65 -13.64
C CYS A 13 17.74 31.21 -13.89
N VAL A 14 18.70 30.34 -14.21
CA VAL A 14 18.47 28.89 -14.23
C VAL A 14 18.49 28.40 -12.78
N ALA A 15 17.30 28.21 -12.21
CA ALA A 15 17.15 27.48 -10.95
C ALA A 15 17.30 25.98 -11.25
N ILE A 16 18.54 25.47 -11.21
CA ILE A 16 18.79 24.03 -11.17
C ILE A 16 18.51 23.57 -9.74
N LEU A 17 17.26 23.19 -9.46
CA LEU A 17 16.98 22.33 -8.32
C LEU A 17 17.69 21.01 -8.61
N SER A 18 18.84 20.82 -7.96
CA SER A 18 19.54 19.56 -7.95
C SER A 18 18.62 18.54 -7.28
N TYR A 19 17.97 17.72 -8.10
CA TYR A 19 17.44 16.43 -7.69
C TYR A 19 18.66 15.62 -7.24
N CYS A 20 18.98 15.71 -5.95
CA CYS A 20 19.91 14.78 -5.33
C CYS A 20 19.20 13.43 -5.39
N ALA A 21 19.57 12.62 -6.39
CA ALA A 21 19.18 11.23 -6.44
C ALA A 21 19.60 10.61 -5.09
N ASP A 22 18.62 10.15 -4.32
CA ASP A 22 18.83 9.51 -3.03
C ASP A 22 19.57 8.19 -3.28
N ASN A 23 20.89 8.20 -3.12
CA ASN A 23 21.80 7.08 -3.42
C ASN A 23 21.76 5.97 -2.34
N ARG A 24 20.58 5.64 -1.81
CA ARG A 24 20.41 4.53 -0.86
C ARG A 24 20.06 3.25 -1.62
N PRO A 25 21.05 2.36 -1.91
CA PRO A 25 20.76 1.11 -2.61
C PRO A 25 19.79 0.24 -1.80
N ASN A 26 18.85 -0.40 -2.50
CA ASN A 26 17.83 -1.31 -1.96
C ASN A 26 16.76 -0.65 -1.07
N LEU A 27 16.63 0.67 -1.07
CA LEU A 27 15.47 1.33 -0.48
C LEU A 27 14.28 1.15 -1.42
N THR A 28 13.16 0.70 -0.86
CA THR A 28 11.98 0.35 -1.65
C THR A 28 10.73 0.77 -0.90
N LEU A 29 9.70 1.18 -1.63
CA LEU A 29 8.49 1.77 -1.07
C LEU A 29 7.41 0.71 -0.89
N SER A 30 6.92 0.56 0.34
CA SER A 30 5.65 -0.09 0.65
C SER A 30 4.53 0.93 0.40
N GLU A 31 3.67 0.62 -0.57
CA GLU A 31 2.71 1.56 -1.16
C GLU A 31 1.27 1.20 -0.80
N LYS A 32 0.53 2.22 -0.36
CA LYS A 32 -0.88 2.15 0.00
C LYS A 32 -1.29 0.99 0.93
N PRO A 33 -0.57 0.67 2.01
CA PRO A 33 -1.23 0.13 3.19
C PRO A 33 -2.42 0.99 3.63
N VAL A 34 -3.62 0.42 3.56
CA VAL A 34 -4.84 0.99 4.14
C VAL A 34 -5.44 0.02 5.14
N ILE A 35 -5.89 0.52 6.29
CA ILE A 35 -6.42 -0.25 7.41
C ILE A 35 -7.87 0.16 7.66
N TYR A 36 -8.80 -0.77 7.45
CA TYR A 36 -10.21 -0.64 7.77
C TYR A 36 -10.48 -1.28 9.14
N LEU A 37 -11.34 -0.63 9.94
CA LEU A 37 -11.74 -1.11 11.26
C LEU A 37 -13.26 -1.31 11.28
N TYR A 38 -13.71 -2.53 11.55
CA TYR A 38 -15.12 -2.92 11.58
C TYR A 38 -15.50 -3.48 12.95
N PRO A 39 -15.66 -2.63 13.98
CA PRO A 39 -16.12 -3.08 15.29
C PRO A 39 -17.61 -3.47 15.25
N GLU A 40 -18.07 -4.30 16.18
CA GLU A 40 -19.51 -4.66 16.26
C GLU A 40 -20.38 -3.49 16.73
N GLN A 41 -19.81 -2.58 17.51
CA GLN A 41 -20.45 -1.36 17.98
C GLN A 41 -19.46 -0.20 17.89
N MET A 42 -19.98 1.02 17.91
CA MET A 42 -19.14 2.21 17.98
C MET A 42 -18.21 2.12 19.20
N GLN A 43 -16.90 2.20 18.97
CA GLN A 43 -15.91 2.14 20.04
C GLN A 43 -14.64 2.92 19.71
N GLU A 44 -13.84 3.20 20.74
CA GLU A 44 -12.51 3.77 20.59
C GLU A 44 -11.49 2.68 20.30
N ILE A 45 -10.61 2.92 19.33
CA ILE A 45 -9.56 1.99 18.91
C ILE A 45 -8.25 2.76 18.82
N THR A 46 -7.20 2.16 19.37
CA THR A 46 -5.81 2.60 19.17
C THR A 46 -5.12 1.63 18.21
N VAL A 47 -4.48 2.18 17.17
CA VAL A 47 -3.69 1.43 16.20
C VAL A 47 -2.26 1.96 16.21
N LYS A 48 -1.29 1.07 16.40
CA LYS A 48 0.14 1.38 16.39
C LYS A 48 0.86 0.50 15.38
N LEU A 49 1.70 1.14 14.59
CA LEU A 49 2.58 0.50 13.64
C LEU A 49 4.00 0.49 14.22
N ASP A 50 4.55 -0.72 14.37
CA ASP A 50 5.96 -0.97 14.67
C ASP A 50 6.67 -1.25 13.35
N TYR A 51 7.02 -0.17 12.65
CA TYR A 51 7.59 -0.25 11.30
C TYR A 51 9.11 -0.20 11.36
N ASN A 52 9.76 -1.29 10.94
CA ASN A 52 11.20 -1.37 10.73
C ASN A 52 11.61 -0.71 9.39
N GLY A 53 11.30 0.57 9.29
CA GLY A 53 11.51 1.38 8.11
C GLY A 53 11.28 2.85 8.43
N ARG A 54 11.04 3.66 7.40
CA ARG A 54 10.72 5.07 7.55
C ARG A 54 9.37 5.36 6.93
N LEU A 55 8.42 5.83 7.73
CA LEU A 55 7.16 6.33 7.20
C LEU A 55 7.40 7.54 6.30
N THR A 56 6.79 7.52 5.11
CA THR A 56 6.90 8.59 4.11
C THR A 56 5.63 9.42 4.01
N ASP A 57 4.47 8.79 4.16
CA ASP A 57 3.18 9.45 4.20
C ASP A 57 2.22 8.71 5.11
N THR A 58 1.31 9.43 5.77
CA THR A 58 0.32 8.87 6.68
C THR A 58 -0.92 9.73 6.73
N ILE A 59 -2.10 9.11 6.64
CA ILE A 59 -3.39 9.79 6.70
C ILE A 59 -4.32 8.96 7.60
N PRO A 60 -4.80 9.50 8.74
CA PRO A 60 -4.44 10.77 9.34
C PRO A 60 -2.94 10.85 9.71
N ALA A 61 -2.46 12.06 10.06
CA ALA A 61 -1.06 12.24 10.45
C ALA A 61 -0.66 11.29 11.60
N TYR A 62 0.37 10.47 11.37
CA TYR A 62 0.88 9.51 12.33
C TYR A 62 1.74 10.21 13.39
N LYS A 63 1.31 10.12 14.65
CA LYS A 63 2.06 10.62 15.81
C LYS A 63 2.75 9.44 16.51
N ASN A 64 2.16 8.96 17.60
CA ASN A 64 2.61 7.77 18.34
C ASN A 64 1.58 6.63 18.20
N GLY A 65 1.02 6.48 17.00
CA GLY A 65 -0.18 5.70 16.72
C GLY A 65 -1.42 6.56 16.45
N TRP A 66 -2.41 5.95 15.81
CA TRP A 66 -3.73 6.53 15.61
C TRP A 66 -4.64 6.19 16.78
N LYS A 67 -5.44 7.16 17.21
CA LYS A 67 -6.56 6.95 18.13
C LYS A 67 -7.82 7.43 17.42
N VAL A 68 -8.75 6.53 17.22
CA VAL A 68 -9.96 6.79 16.44
C VAL A 68 -11.18 6.29 17.19
N THR A 69 -12.32 6.95 16.96
CA THR A 69 -13.62 6.31 17.15
C THR A 69 -13.98 5.62 15.84
N ALA A 70 -14.33 4.36 15.87
CA ALA A 70 -14.72 3.58 14.69
C ALA A 70 -16.17 3.12 14.80
N TRP A 71 -16.85 3.00 13.66
CA TRP A 71 -18.22 2.52 13.54
C TRP A 71 -18.29 1.21 12.75
N PRO A 72 -19.35 0.39 12.94
CA PRO A 72 -19.50 -0.88 12.23
C PRO A 72 -19.51 -0.78 10.69
N ASP A 73 -19.83 0.39 10.15
CA ASP A 73 -19.82 0.67 8.70
C ASP A 73 -18.40 1.00 8.15
N GLY A 74 -17.39 1.01 9.02
CA GLY A 74 -16.00 1.29 8.68
C GLY A 74 -15.63 2.77 8.69
N ARG A 75 -16.54 3.69 9.05
CA ARG A 75 -16.18 5.09 9.26
C ARG A 75 -15.26 5.22 10.47
N LEU A 76 -14.30 6.12 10.37
CA LEU A 76 -13.38 6.49 11.44
C LEU A 76 -13.51 7.98 11.72
N ARG A 77 -13.42 8.38 12.99
CA ARG A 77 -13.18 9.76 13.39
C ARG A 77 -11.88 9.82 14.15
N ASN A 78 -10.91 10.54 13.61
CA ASN A 78 -9.60 10.67 14.24
C ASN A 78 -9.66 11.62 15.42
N GLN A 79 -9.12 11.22 16.58
CA GLN A 79 -9.18 12.03 17.78
C GLN A 79 -8.26 13.26 17.72
N SER A 80 -7.18 13.20 16.92
CA SER A 80 -6.19 14.29 16.93
C SER A 80 -6.60 15.53 16.14
N ASP A 81 -7.42 15.37 15.10
CA ASP A 81 -7.90 16.47 14.24
C ASP A 81 -9.44 16.55 14.18
N GLY A 82 -10.16 15.57 14.73
CA GLY A 82 -11.62 15.52 14.73
C GLY A 82 -12.25 15.18 13.38
N GLN A 83 -11.46 14.88 12.35
CA GLN A 83 -11.95 14.62 11.00
C GLN A 83 -12.36 13.16 10.78
N GLU A 84 -13.22 12.95 9.79
CA GLU A 84 -13.66 11.61 9.39
C GLU A 84 -12.78 11.05 8.27
N TYR A 85 -12.49 9.75 8.36
CA TYR A 85 -11.67 9.02 7.40
C TYR A 85 -12.33 7.66 7.06
N PRO A 86 -12.21 7.18 5.81
CA PRO A 86 -12.72 5.86 5.43
C PRO A 86 -11.82 4.70 5.86
N TYR A 87 -10.56 4.99 6.20
CA TYR A 87 -9.51 4.05 6.62
C TYR A 87 -8.33 4.84 7.21
N LEU A 88 -7.42 4.13 7.89
CA LEU A 88 -6.07 4.64 8.17
C LEU A 88 -5.18 4.30 6.97
N PHE A 89 -4.23 5.15 6.65
CA PHE A 89 -3.32 4.98 5.51
C PHE A 89 -1.90 5.26 5.94
N TRP A 90 -0.96 4.49 5.40
CA TRP A 90 0.46 4.78 5.50
C TRP A 90 1.21 4.33 4.26
N GLU A 91 2.34 4.97 4.01
CA GLU A 91 3.40 4.53 3.11
C GLU A 91 4.72 4.58 3.84
N GLY A 92 5.65 3.74 3.43
CA GLY A 92 6.94 3.69 4.08
C GLY A 92 8.02 3.06 3.23
N GLU A 93 9.25 3.47 3.50
CA GLU A 93 10.43 2.89 2.90
C GLU A 93 11.07 1.87 3.83
N ASP A 94 11.34 0.69 3.28
CA ASP A 94 12.06 -0.38 3.96
C ASP A 94 13.09 -1.04 3.02
N ARG A 95 13.80 -2.02 3.58
CA ARG A 95 14.75 -2.88 2.87
C ARG A 95 14.30 -4.34 2.88
N THR A 96 13.00 -4.58 3.03
CA THR A 96 12.46 -5.92 3.18
C THR A 96 12.60 -6.69 1.90
N LYS A 97 13.21 -7.87 2.02
CA LYS A 97 13.35 -8.82 0.93
C LYS A 97 12.14 -9.74 0.95
N TYR A 98 11.43 -9.79 -0.17
CA TYR A 98 10.28 -10.66 -0.35
C TYR A 98 10.67 -11.88 -1.17
N ASP A 99 10.19 -13.04 -0.76
CA ASP A 99 10.41 -14.28 -1.49
C ASP A 99 9.43 -14.37 -2.67
N MET A 100 9.99 -14.35 -3.88
CA MET A 100 9.26 -14.43 -5.14
C MET A 100 9.32 -15.83 -5.76
N SER A 101 9.83 -16.84 -5.05
CA SER A 101 9.97 -18.21 -5.56
C SER A 101 8.63 -18.92 -5.81
N LYS A 102 7.57 -18.48 -5.11
CA LYS A 102 6.19 -18.94 -5.26
C LYS A 102 5.27 -17.77 -5.57
N GLY A 103 4.22 -18.02 -6.34
CA GLY A 103 3.25 -17.01 -6.70
C GLY A 103 2.43 -17.37 -7.92
N PHE A 104 1.96 -16.35 -8.61
CA PHE A 104 1.10 -16.48 -9.78
C PHE A 104 1.73 -15.70 -10.94
N VAL A 105 1.89 -16.35 -12.08
CA VAL A 105 2.32 -15.69 -13.31
C VAL A 105 1.12 -15.52 -14.21
N ILE A 106 0.72 -14.28 -14.43
CA ILE A 106 -0.48 -13.95 -15.21
C ILE A 106 -0.14 -12.98 -16.34
N PRO A 107 -0.84 -13.06 -17.49
CA PRO A 107 -0.83 -11.99 -18.48
C PRO A 107 -1.31 -10.65 -17.87
N GLY A 108 -0.72 -9.53 -18.28
CA GLY A 108 -1.12 -8.22 -17.75
C GLY A 108 -2.60 -7.90 -18.01
N ASN A 109 -3.11 -8.24 -19.19
CA ASN A 109 -4.52 -8.03 -19.55
C ASN A 109 -5.52 -8.83 -18.69
N GLU A 110 -5.08 -9.85 -17.95
CA GLU A 110 -5.91 -10.66 -17.05
C GLU A 110 -5.86 -10.19 -15.58
N THR A 111 -5.07 -9.16 -15.28
CA THR A 111 -4.83 -8.66 -13.91
C THR A 111 -6.12 -8.41 -13.14
N GLU A 112 -7.09 -7.73 -13.75
CA GLU A 112 -8.35 -7.37 -13.07
C GLU A 112 -9.11 -8.62 -12.63
N THR A 113 -9.33 -9.56 -13.56
CA THR A 113 -10.06 -10.81 -13.30
C THR A 113 -9.34 -11.65 -12.26
N PHE A 114 -8.01 -11.73 -12.35
CA PHE A 114 -7.19 -12.43 -11.37
C PHE A 114 -7.33 -11.83 -9.96
N LEU A 115 -7.09 -10.52 -9.81
CA LEU A 115 -7.14 -9.84 -8.51
C LEU A 115 -8.53 -9.96 -7.89
N ARG A 116 -9.58 -9.70 -8.66
CA ARG A 116 -10.97 -9.80 -8.20
C ARG A 116 -11.28 -11.18 -7.63
N LYS A 117 -10.89 -12.24 -8.33
CA LYS A 117 -11.10 -13.62 -7.88
C LYS A 117 -10.26 -13.94 -6.63
N LYS A 118 -8.98 -13.56 -6.64
CA LYS A 118 -8.04 -13.93 -5.56
C LYS A 118 -8.27 -13.17 -4.28
N LEU A 119 -8.50 -11.86 -4.35
CA LEU A 119 -8.78 -11.03 -3.17
C LEU A 119 -10.11 -11.42 -2.51
N ALA A 120 -11.14 -11.73 -3.31
CA ALA A 120 -12.40 -12.27 -2.78
C ALA A 120 -12.19 -13.61 -2.06
N LEU A 121 -11.38 -14.51 -2.62
CA LEU A 121 -11.04 -15.79 -1.98
C LEU A 121 -10.25 -15.60 -0.67
N MET A 122 -9.41 -14.56 -0.60
CA MET A 122 -8.68 -14.17 0.61
C MET A 122 -9.56 -13.48 1.67
N GLY A 123 -10.84 -13.23 1.37
CA GLY A 123 -11.81 -12.68 2.31
C GLY A 123 -11.97 -11.16 2.26
N LEU A 124 -11.41 -10.47 1.25
CA LEU A 124 -11.75 -9.06 1.01
C LEU A 124 -13.19 -8.95 0.50
N ILE A 125 -13.90 -7.93 0.95
CA ILE A 125 -15.26 -7.60 0.47
C ILE A 125 -15.20 -6.64 -0.74
N PRO A 126 -16.29 -6.48 -1.50
CA PRO A 126 -16.30 -5.65 -2.72
C PRO A 126 -15.72 -4.24 -2.55
N LYS A 127 -16.07 -3.55 -1.46
CA LYS A 127 -15.51 -2.23 -1.18
C LYS A 127 -13.97 -2.23 -1.15
N GLU A 128 -13.38 -3.20 -0.45
CA GLU A 128 -11.93 -3.26 -0.21
C GLU A 128 -11.18 -3.70 -1.47
N TYR A 129 -11.62 -4.77 -2.13
CA TYR A 129 -10.89 -5.27 -3.31
C TYR A 129 -11.05 -4.36 -4.53
N GLU A 130 -12.14 -3.61 -4.68
CA GLU A 130 -12.28 -2.66 -5.78
C GLU A 130 -11.31 -1.48 -5.61
N GLU A 131 -11.16 -0.96 -4.38
CA GLU A 131 -10.16 0.07 -4.09
C GLU A 131 -8.72 -0.45 -4.31
N PHE A 132 -8.45 -1.71 -3.93
CA PHE A 132 -7.17 -2.38 -4.22
C PHE A 132 -6.92 -2.45 -5.74
N ILE A 133 -7.89 -2.96 -6.49
CA ILE A 133 -7.79 -3.14 -7.96
C ILE A 133 -7.62 -1.78 -8.63
N GLN A 134 -8.39 -0.77 -8.24
CA GLN A 134 -8.30 0.57 -8.80
C GLN A 134 -6.89 1.15 -8.69
N TYR A 135 -6.19 0.89 -7.59
CA TYR A 135 -4.83 1.37 -7.38
C TYR A 135 -3.78 0.55 -8.15
N TRP A 136 -3.82 -0.78 -8.02
CA TRP A 136 -2.76 -1.66 -8.49
C TRP A 136 -2.90 -2.11 -9.95
N MET A 137 -4.12 -2.37 -10.42
CA MET A 137 -4.35 -2.90 -11.77
C MET A 137 -3.79 -2.01 -12.90
N PRO A 138 -3.93 -0.67 -12.87
CA PRO A 138 -3.40 0.18 -13.94
C PRO A 138 -1.89 0.05 -14.17
N ARG A 139 -1.14 -0.33 -13.13
CA ARG A 139 0.32 -0.52 -13.18
C ARG A 139 0.71 -1.86 -13.78
N MET A 140 -0.10 -2.90 -13.56
CA MET A 140 0.14 -4.26 -14.02
C MET A 140 -0.45 -4.58 -15.40
N LYS A 141 -1.53 -3.88 -15.79
CA LYS A 141 -2.31 -4.23 -17.01
C LYS A 141 -1.53 -4.12 -18.32
N LYS A 142 -0.52 -3.25 -18.36
CA LYS A 142 0.30 -3.01 -19.56
C LYS A 142 1.52 -3.92 -19.66
N ASN A 143 1.85 -4.65 -18.59
CA ASN A 143 2.97 -5.58 -18.61
C ASN A 143 2.61 -6.81 -19.46
N PRO A 144 3.56 -7.41 -20.18
CA PRO A 144 3.31 -8.68 -20.87
C PRO A 144 2.81 -9.74 -19.88
N TYR A 145 3.55 -9.91 -18.78
CA TYR A 145 3.19 -10.77 -17.66
C TYR A 145 3.53 -10.09 -16.33
N ASN A 146 2.91 -10.57 -15.26
CA ASN A 146 3.24 -10.20 -13.88
C ASN A 146 3.46 -11.48 -13.07
N LEU A 147 4.55 -11.54 -12.31
CA LEU A 147 4.68 -12.47 -11.19
C LEU A 147 4.14 -11.78 -9.94
N ILE A 148 3.11 -12.36 -9.33
CA ILE A 148 2.42 -11.82 -8.16
C ILE A 148 2.54 -12.80 -7.01
N THR A 149 2.89 -12.31 -5.83
CA THR A 149 2.88 -13.05 -4.57
C THR A 149 2.20 -12.23 -3.48
N PHE A 150 1.66 -12.90 -2.48
CA PHE A 150 1.03 -12.27 -1.32
C PHE A 150 1.85 -12.64 -0.09
N GLN A 151 2.39 -11.62 0.57
CA GLN A 151 3.39 -11.75 1.62
C GLN A 151 2.74 -11.57 2.99
N THR A 152 3.04 -12.49 3.90
CA THR A 152 2.61 -12.41 5.31
C THR A 152 3.83 -12.25 6.19
N ASP A 153 4.61 -13.32 6.44
CA ASP A 153 5.69 -13.32 7.43
C ASP A 153 6.71 -12.17 7.26
N ALA A 154 7.26 -11.99 6.06
CA ALA A 154 8.24 -10.93 5.80
C ALA A 154 7.65 -9.52 5.99
N TYR A 155 6.37 -9.35 5.63
CA TYR A 155 5.67 -8.09 5.77
C TYR A 155 5.34 -7.81 7.24
N GLU A 156 4.82 -8.78 7.99
CA GLU A 156 4.43 -8.60 9.39
C GLU A 156 5.62 -8.38 10.32
N VAL A 157 6.77 -8.99 10.03
CA VAL A 157 8.04 -8.71 10.72
C VAL A 157 8.51 -7.27 10.48
N THR A 158 8.26 -6.73 9.28
CA THR A 158 8.68 -5.36 8.92
C THR A 158 7.69 -4.33 9.44
N ALA A 159 6.40 -4.63 9.35
CA ALA A 159 5.30 -3.74 9.68
C ALA A 159 4.44 -4.41 10.75
N GLY A 160 4.94 -4.45 11.99
CA GLY A 160 4.19 -4.97 13.11
C GLY A 160 2.96 -4.09 13.39
N LEU A 161 1.81 -4.69 13.66
CA LEU A 161 0.57 -3.97 13.90
C LEU A 161 0.00 -4.33 15.28
N SER A 162 -0.13 -3.34 16.15
CA SER A 162 -0.71 -3.46 17.48
C SER A 162 -2.03 -2.69 17.56
N ILE A 163 -3.11 -3.37 17.94
CA ILE A 163 -4.47 -2.80 17.98
C ILE A 163 -5.09 -3.05 19.35
N SER A 164 -5.70 -2.01 19.93
CA SER A 164 -6.42 -2.08 21.20
C SER A 164 -7.79 -1.40 21.09
N PRO A 165 -8.91 -2.06 21.44
CA PRO A 165 -9.01 -3.47 21.86
C PRO A 165 -8.52 -4.45 20.79
N GLN A 166 -8.17 -5.67 21.18
CA GLN A 166 -7.69 -6.69 20.25
C GLN A 166 -8.83 -7.08 19.29
N PRO A 167 -8.59 -7.12 17.96
CA PRO A 167 -9.59 -7.61 17.04
C PRO A 167 -9.79 -9.12 17.15
N ASP A 168 -11.02 -9.56 16.98
CA ASP A 168 -11.38 -10.97 16.88
C ASP A 168 -10.91 -11.57 15.54
N SER A 169 -10.69 -10.73 14.53
CA SER A 169 -10.31 -11.13 13.18
C SER A 169 -9.40 -10.08 12.55
N LEU A 170 -8.19 -10.48 12.14
CA LEU A 170 -7.21 -9.60 11.47
C LEU A 170 -6.80 -10.22 10.13
N LEU A 171 -7.16 -9.55 9.04
CA LEU A 171 -6.73 -9.90 7.68
C LEU A 171 -5.70 -8.89 7.21
N ARG A 172 -4.53 -9.37 6.78
CA ARG A 172 -3.48 -8.53 6.19
C ARG A 172 -3.08 -9.10 4.83
N VAL A 173 -3.36 -8.35 3.76
CA VAL A 173 -3.05 -8.73 2.39
C VAL A 173 -2.03 -7.77 1.79
N PHE A 174 -0.77 -8.19 1.75
CA PHE A 174 0.30 -7.40 1.16
C PHE A 174 0.77 -8.03 -0.15
N MET A 175 0.44 -7.40 -1.28
CA MET A 175 0.81 -7.91 -2.60
C MET A 175 2.19 -7.42 -3.00
N VAL A 176 3.04 -8.31 -3.48
CA VAL A 176 4.30 -7.96 -4.15
C VAL A 176 4.25 -8.47 -5.58
N TYR A 177 4.58 -7.61 -6.55
CA TYR A 177 4.66 -8.03 -7.95
C TYR A 177 5.93 -7.59 -8.65
N THR A 178 6.31 -8.35 -9.67
CA THR A 178 7.39 -8.05 -10.60
C THR A 178 6.87 -8.13 -12.03
N PRO A 179 7.06 -7.08 -12.86
CA PRO A 179 6.74 -7.15 -14.28
C PRO A 179 7.69 -8.13 -14.99
N LEU A 180 7.16 -8.90 -15.93
CA LEU A 180 7.89 -9.91 -16.68
C LEU A 180 7.71 -9.70 -18.19
N SER A 181 8.77 -9.93 -18.96
CA SER A 181 8.72 -9.93 -20.43
C SER A 181 8.12 -11.22 -21.00
N HIS A 182 8.30 -12.34 -20.29
CA HIS A 182 7.84 -13.67 -20.66
C HIS A 182 7.38 -14.41 -19.39
N PRO A 183 6.50 -15.42 -19.49
CA PRO A 183 6.07 -16.16 -18.31
C PRO A 183 7.21 -17.02 -17.78
N VAL A 184 7.24 -17.20 -16.46
CA VAL A 184 8.19 -18.09 -15.77
C VAL A 184 7.43 -19.18 -15.02
N GLN A 185 8.07 -20.32 -14.79
CA GLN A 185 7.48 -21.39 -14.00
C GLN A 185 7.77 -21.13 -12.52
N VAL A 186 6.70 -21.02 -11.71
CA VAL A 186 6.76 -20.90 -10.26
C VAL A 186 5.75 -21.86 -9.64
N GLU A 187 5.99 -22.27 -8.40
CA GLU A 187 4.99 -23.00 -7.63
C GLU A 187 3.85 -22.04 -7.27
N GLU A 188 2.61 -22.45 -7.49
CA GLU A 188 1.45 -21.64 -7.12
C GLU A 188 1.30 -21.57 -5.60
N SER A 189 1.13 -20.35 -5.08
CA SER A 189 0.88 -20.13 -3.65
C SER A 189 -0.51 -20.62 -3.25
N VAL A 190 -0.59 -21.31 -2.10
CA VAL A 190 -1.88 -21.71 -1.51
C VAL A 190 -2.61 -20.47 -1.00
N THR A 191 -3.89 -20.34 -1.33
CA THR A 191 -4.76 -19.30 -0.78
C THR A 191 -5.62 -19.88 0.33
N VAL A 192 -5.51 -19.34 1.53
CA VAL A 192 -6.33 -19.74 2.69
C VAL A 192 -7.52 -18.79 2.80
N PRO A 193 -8.77 -19.29 2.85
CA PRO A 193 -9.94 -18.44 3.10
C PRO A 193 -9.87 -17.78 4.48
N PHE A 194 -10.36 -16.54 4.56
CA PHE A 194 -10.48 -15.80 5.80
C PHE A 194 -11.95 -15.66 6.23
N GLU A 195 -12.22 -15.89 7.51
CA GLU A 195 -13.56 -15.75 8.10
C GLU A 195 -13.58 -14.53 9.01
N ARG A 196 -14.56 -13.64 8.80
CA ARG A 196 -14.75 -12.44 9.63
C ARG A 196 -15.61 -12.76 10.85
N LYS A 197 -15.06 -12.58 12.05
CA LYS A 197 -15.76 -12.73 13.33
C LYS A 197 -15.57 -11.46 14.16
N GLY A 198 -16.61 -11.06 14.88
CA GLY A 198 -16.57 -9.95 15.84
C GLY A 198 -15.94 -8.67 15.27
N PHE A 199 -15.13 -8.00 16.09
CA PHE A 199 -14.34 -6.86 15.65
C PHE A 199 -13.30 -7.32 14.61
N THR A 200 -13.52 -6.93 13.35
CA THR A 200 -12.66 -7.28 12.23
C THR A 200 -11.80 -6.09 11.79
N VAL A 201 -10.52 -6.34 11.55
CA VAL A 201 -9.58 -5.40 10.95
C VAL A 201 -9.08 -5.97 9.63
N VAL A 202 -9.06 -5.15 8.60
CA VAL A 202 -8.52 -5.50 7.29
C VAL A 202 -7.46 -4.49 6.90
N GLU A 203 -6.25 -4.97 6.64
CA GLU A 203 -5.20 -4.20 5.99
C GLU A 203 -4.94 -4.78 4.60
N TRP A 204 -4.84 -3.91 3.59
CA TRP A 204 -4.23 -4.30 2.33
C TRP A 204 -3.23 -3.23 1.87
N GLY A 205 -2.21 -3.67 1.15
CA GLY A 205 -1.19 -2.82 0.57
C GLY A 205 -0.37 -3.59 -0.45
N GLY A 206 0.72 -3.01 -0.92
CA GLY A 206 1.63 -3.75 -1.76
C GLY A 206 2.89 -3.04 -2.17
N LYS A 207 3.59 -3.64 -3.13
CA LYS A 207 4.89 -3.20 -3.61
C LYS A 207 5.17 -3.72 -5.00
N GLU A 208 5.73 -2.86 -5.85
CA GLU A 208 6.40 -3.27 -7.06
C GLU A 208 7.88 -3.54 -6.79
N ILE A 209 8.40 -4.66 -7.27
CA ILE A 209 9.83 -4.95 -7.33
C ILE A 209 10.22 -5.09 -8.79
N LEU A 210 11.05 -4.16 -9.26
CA LEU A 210 11.70 -4.28 -10.56
C LEU A 210 12.76 -5.38 -10.47
N GLY A 211 12.73 -6.32 -11.41
CA GLY A 211 13.74 -7.38 -11.49
C GLY A 211 15.15 -6.78 -11.55
N GLN A 212 16.07 -7.35 -10.77
CA GLN A 212 17.50 -7.07 -10.86
C GLN A 212 18.12 -7.79 -12.06
#